data_AF-A0A8J2LBN8-F1
#
_entry.id   AF-A0A8J2LBN8-F1
#
_cell.length_a   1.000
_cell.length_b   1.000
_cell.length_c   1.000
_cell.angle_alpha   90.00
_cell.angle_beta   90.00
_cell.angle_gamma   90.00
#
_symmetry.space_group_name_H-M   'P 1'
#
loop_
_entity.id
_entity.type
_entity.pdbx_description
1 polymer ?
#
loop_
_entity_poly.entity_id
_entity_poly.type
_entity_poly.pdbx_seq_one_letter_code
_entity_poly.pdbx_strand_id
1 'polypeptide(L)'
;IVHLISLDVIKPVERACGGAMESLASAITLGLAQESKDFSTKSKVFSYEEAVRLQRRFYGDSLTEESAKIIMKRGCRQVKPNEYIFTRDVRFLNPGLALSQFWCRGDTLDAMKRLKCRLLILKGKEGPFLEPEETNA
;
A
#
# COMPACT_ATOMS: atom_id res chain seq x y z
N ILE A 1 -19.74 21.09 -13.84
CA ILE A 1 -19.61 19.71 -13.29
C ILE A 1 -18.35 19.70 -12.43
N VAL A 2 -18.46 19.33 -11.15
CA VAL A 2 -17.31 19.23 -10.23
C VAL A 2 -16.94 17.75 -10.14
N HIS A 3 -15.75 17.39 -10.59
CA HIS A 3 -15.21 16.05 -10.43
C HIS A 3 -14.35 16.02 -9.16
N LEU A 4 -14.82 15.30 -8.13
CA LEU A 4 -14.04 15.06 -6.92
C LEU A 4 -13.15 13.84 -7.15
N ILE A 5 -11.83 14.04 -7.06
CA ILE A 5 -10.85 12.97 -7.09
C ILE A 5 -10.29 12.84 -5.68
N SER A 6 -10.55 11.70 -5.03
CA SER A 6 -9.94 11.36 -3.75
C SER A 6 -8.62 10.64 -4.02
N LEU A 7 -7.52 11.21 -3.53
CA LEU A 7 -6.20 10.59 -3.60
C LEU A 7 -5.80 10.13 -2.19
N ASP A 8 -5.70 8.82 -1.99
CA ASP A 8 -5.09 8.25 -0.78
C ASP A 8 -3.59 8.12 -1.02
N VAL A 9 -2.85 9.15 -0.61
CA VAL A 9 -1.40 9.22 -0.76
C VAL A 9 -0.81 9.15 0.64
N ILE A 10 -0.26 7.99 0.99
CA ILE A 10 0.68 7.90 2.12
C ILE A 10 1.87 8.78 1.75
N LYS A 11 2.23 9.75 2.61
CA LYS A 11 3.39 10.63 2.38
C LYS A 11 4.56 9.75 1.93
N PRO A 12 5.04 9.89 0.69
CA PRO A 12 6.09 9.02 0.20
C PRO A 12 7.27 9.20 1.13
N VAL A 13 7.83 8.08 1.59
CA VAL A 13 9.12 8.10 2.27
C VAL A 13 10.10 8.65 1.24
N GLU A 14 10.50 9.91 1.39
CA GLU A 14 11.44 10.54 0.48
C GLU A 14 12.79 9.83 0.62
N ARG A 15 13.34 9.37 -0.49
CA ARG A 15 14.70 8.84 -0.55
C ARG A 15 15.63 9.91 -1.11
N ALA A 16 16.88 9.90 -0.64
CA ALA A 16 17.94 10.68 -1.26
C ALA A 16 18.02 10.34 -2.76
N CYS A 17 18.35 11.35 -3.58
CA CYS A 17 18.56 11.11 -5.01
C CYS A 17 19.76 10.16 -5.18
N GLY A 18 19.52 8.97 -5.75
CA GLY A 18 20.52 7.89 -5.90
C GLY A 18 20.04 6.59 -5.23
N GLY A 19 20.41 5.42 -5.78
CA GLY A 19 19.92 4.12 -5.28
C GLY A 19 18.58 3.66 -5.86
N ALA A 20 17.86 4.54 -6.56
CA ALA A 20 16.55 4.22 -7.16
C ALA A 20 16.69 3.22 -8.32
N MET A 21 17.74 3.34 -9.13
CA MET A 21 17.98 2.41 -10.24
C MET A 21 18.45 1.04 -9.73
N GLU A 22 19.26 1.00 -8.68
CA GLU A 22 19.67 -0.23 -8.00
C GLU A 22 18.48 -0.92 -7.31
N SER A 23 17.61 -0.13 -6.68
CA SER A 23 16.36 -0.63 -6.09
C SER A 23 15.40 -1.16 -7.15
N LEU A 24 15.28 -0.45 -8.28
CA LEU A 24 14.47 -0.88 -9.42
C LEU A 24 15.02 -2.16 -10.05
N ALA A 25 16.33 -2.24 -10.27
CA ALA A 25 16.98 -3.44 -10.78
C ALA A 25 16.76 -4.64 -9.85
N SER A 26 16.95 -4.45 -8.53
CA SER A 26 16.68 -5.48 -7.53
C SER A 26 15.22 -5.92 -7.52
N ALA A 27 14.29 -4.97 -7.66
CA ALA A 27 12.86 -5.24 -7.74
C ALA A 27 12.47 -6.04 -8.99
N ILE A 28 13.07 -5.71 -10.14
CA ILE A 28 12.90 -6.44 -11.39
C ILE A 28 13.45 -7.86 -11.24
N THR A 29 14.66 -8.03 -10.72
CA THR A 29 15.24 -9.36 -10.47
C THR A 29 14.36 -10.21 -9.55
N LEU A 30 13.84 -9.62 -8.47
CA LEU A 30 12.92 -10.30 -7.57
C LEU A 30 11.58 -10.64 -8.28
N GLY A 31 11.07 -9.75 -9.12
CA GLY A 31 9.88 -9.97 -9.92
C GLY A 31 10.04 -11.14 -10.89
N LEU A 32 11.13 -11.16 -11.66
CA LEU A 32 11.45 -12.26 -12.57
C LEU A 32 11.64 -13.60 -11.83
N ALA A 33 12.28 -13.58 -10.65
CA ALA A 33 12.43 -14.76 -9.81
C ALA A 33 11.11 -15.24 -9.18
N GLN A 34 10.10 -14.38 -9.13
CA GLN A 34 8.75 -14.73 -8.71
C GLN A 34 7.92 -15.25 -9.88
N GLU A 35 8.03 -14.66 -11.07
CA GLU A 35 7.37 -15.12 -12.29
C GLU A 35 7.80 -16.53 -12.70
N SER A 36 9.05 -16.91 -12.42
CA SER A 36 9.55 -18.27 -12.64
C SER A 36 9.00 -19.30 -11.65
N LYS A 37 8.31 -18.86 -10.59
CA LYS A 37 7.62 -19.77 -9.66
C LYS A 37 6.22 -20.03 -10.17
N ASP A 38 5.87 -21.31 -10.24
CA ASP A 38 4.51 -21.70 -10.62
C ASP A 38 3.52 -21.33 -9.49
N PHE A 39 2.82 -20.21 -9.69
CA PHE A 39 1.72 -19.79 -8.82
C PHE A 39 0.46 -20.64 -9.00
N SER A 40 0.50 -21.72 -9.79
CA SER A 40 -0.51 -22.79 -9.76
C SER A 40 -0.65 -23.43 -8.37
N THR A 41 0.32 -23.20 -7.47
CA THR A 41 0.25 -23.58 -6.06
C THR A 41 -0.91 -22.86 -5.35
N LYS A 42 -1.93 -23.66 -4.99
CA LYS A 42 -3.17 -23.28 -4.29
C LYS A 42 -2.96 -22.09 -3.35
N SER A 43 -3.64 -20.97 -3.64
CA SER A 43 -3.67 -19.80 -2.75
C SER A 43 -3.93 -20.26 -1.32
N LYS A 44 -3.15 -19.76 -0.37
CA LYS A 44 -3.32 -20.12 1.05
C LYS A 44 -4.75 -19.81 1.48
N VAL A 45 -5.41 -20.82 2.05
CA VAL A 45 -6.77 -20.75 2.55
C VAL A 45 -6.72 -20.44 4.04
N PHE A 46 -7.66 -19.62 4.51
CA PHE A 46 -7.77 -19.15 5.88
C PHE A 46 -9.22 -19.20 6.35
N SER A 47 -9.44 -19.26 7.66
CA SER A 47 -10.74 -18.83 8.20
C SER A 47 -10.90 -17.32 8.04
N TYR A 48 -12.13 -16.81 8.12
CA TYR A 48 -12.38 -15.37 8.05
C TYR A 48 -11.68 -14.62 9.19
N GLU A 49 -11.76 -15.15 10.40
CA GLU A 49 -11.14 -14.61 11.62
C GLU A 49 -9.62 -14.60 11.53
N GLU A 50 -9.03 -15.65 10.94
CA GLU A 50 -7.60 -15.69 10.68
C GLU A 50 -7.19 -14.61 9.67
N ALA A 51 -7.97 -14.42 8.61
CA ALA A 51 -7.69 -13.39 7.62
C ALA A 51 -7.77 -11.98 8.23
N VAL A 52 -8.76 -11.71 9.09
CA VAL A 52 -8.89 -10.46 9.87
C VAL A 52 -7.68 -10.25 10.78
N ARG A 53 -7.27 -11.28 11.54
CA ARG A 53 -6.11 -11.21 12.43
C ARG A 53 -4.81 -10.94 11.67
N LEU A 54 -4.60 -11.61 10.53
CA LEU A 54 -3.44 -11.39 9.67
C LEU A 54 -3.40 -9.96 9.13
N GLN A 55 -4.55 -9.42 8.75
CA GLN A 55 -4.66 -8.04 8.28
C GLN A 55 -4.29 -7.03 9.38
N ARG A 56 -4.81 -7.21 10.60
CA ARG A 56 -4.44 -6.35 11.73
C ARG A 56 -2.95 -6.38 12.03
N ARG A 57 -2.38 -7.59 12.08
CA ARG A 57 -0.94 -7.78 12.29
C ARG A 57 -0.10 -7.12 11.19
N PHE A 58 -0.55 -7.17 9.94
CA PHE A 58 0.15 -6.51 8.82
C PHE A 58 0.23 -4.98 9.01
N TYR A 59 -0.80 -4.37 9.62
CA TYR A 59 -0.83 -2.95 9.96
C TYR A 59 -0.27 -2.66 11.37
N GLY A 60 0.49 -3.58 11.98
CA GLY A 60 1.06 -3.39 13.31
C GLY A 60 0.00 -3.14 14.39
N ASP A 61 -1.18 -3.75 14.24
CA ASP A 61 -2.34 -3.61 15.12
C ASP A 61 -2.93 -2.19 15.24
N SER A 62 -2.52 -1.25 14.38
CA SER A 62 -3.12 0.09 14.26
C SER A 62 -4.57 0.10 13.76
N LEU A 63 -5.00 -1.00 13.11
CA LEU A 63 -6.38 -1.17 12.68
C LEU A 63 -7.25 -1.77 13.79
N THR A 64 -8.40 -1.15 14.03
CA THR A 64 -9.47 -1.76 14.84
C THR A 64 -9.94 -3.06 14.19
N GLU A 65 -10.50 -3.96 14.99
CA GLU A 65 -11.05 -5.22 14.46
C GLU A 65 -12.22 -4.98 13.50
N GLU A 66 -13.07 -3.99 13.78
CA GLU A 66 -14.17 -3.60 12.91
C GLU A 66 -13.67 -3.11 11.56
N SER A 67 -12.68 -2.20 11.54
CA SER A 67 -12.07 -1.72 10.30
C SER A 67 -11.43 -2.85 9.52
N ALA A 68 -10.74 -3.78 10.20
CA ALA A 68 -10.16 -4.95 9.55
C ALA A 68 -11.23 -5.86 8.93
N LYS A 69 -12.36 -6.10 9.63
CA LYS A 69 -13.51 -6.85 9.07
C LYS A 69 -14.08 -6.18 7.82
N ILE A 70 -14.23 -4.85 7.83
CA ILE A 70 -14.70 -4.09 6.65
C ILE A 70 -13.76 -4.28 5.46
N ILE A 71 -12.45 -4.15 5.67
CA ILE A 71 -11.43 -4.38 4.64
C ILE A 71 -11.51 -5.82 4.14
N MET A 72 -11.56 -6.79 5.04
CA MET A 72 -11.56 -8.21 4.70
C MET A 72 -12.84 -8.66 3.98
N LYS A 73 -13.97 -8.00 4.21
CA LYS A 73 -15.20 -8.26 3.45
C LYS A 73 -15.03 -8.02 1.94
N ARG A 74 -14.14 -7.10 1.55
CA ARG A 74 -13.80 -6.82 0.14
C ARG A 74 -12.49 -7.52 -0.29
N GLY A 75 -11.56 -7.68 0.63
CA GLY A 75 -10.21 -8.21 0.38
C GLY A 75 -10.11 -9.74 0.38
N CYS A 76 -11.20 -10.45 0.68
CA CYS A 76 -11.29 -11.91 0.60
C CYS A 76 -12.48 -12.36 -0.24
N ARG A 77 -12.37 -13.57 -0.81
CA ARG A 77 -13.51 -14.33 -1.30
C ARG A 77 -13.60 -15.67 -0.59
N GLN A 78 -14.82 -16.10 -0.35
CA GLN A 78 -15.09 -17.44 0.14
C GLN A 78 -14.94 -18.44 -1.02
N VAL A 79 -14.21 -19.53 -0.78
CA VAL A 79 -14.05 -20.64 -1.74
C VAL A 79 -14.84 -21.89 -1.32
N LYS A 80 -15.04 -22.09 -0.02
CA LYS A 80 -15.91 -23.12 0.59
C LYS A 80 -16.46 -22.62 1.93
N PRO A 81 -17.41 -23.33 2.58
CA PRO A 81 -17.84 -23.00 3.93
C PRO A 81 -16.64 -22.81 4.88
N ASN A 82 -16.55 -21.63 5.50
CA ASN A 82 -15.45 -21.22 6.39
C ASN A 82 -14.02 -21.22 5.78
N GLU A 83 -13.90 -21.25 4.45
CA GLU A 83 -12.62 -21.18 3.73
C GLU A 83 -12.57 -19.93 2.86
N TYR A 84 -11.62 -19.04 3.16
CA TYR A 84 -11.43 -17.77 2.49
C TYR A 84 -10.02 -17.68 1.89
N ILE A 85 -9.92 -17.02 0.74
CA ILE A 85 -8.64 -16.62 0.15
C ILE A 85 -8.62 -15.11 -0.04
N PHE A 86 -7.45 -14.50 0.10
CA PHE A 86 -7.27 -13.09 -0.28
C PHE A 86 -7.47 -12.92 -1.79
N THR A 87 -8.13 -11.84 -2.20
CA THR A 87 -8.37 -11.50 -3.62
C THR A 87 -7.24 -10.70 -4.26
N ARG A 88 -6.21 -10.32 -3.49
CA ARG A 88 -5.06 -9.57 -3.98
C ARG A 88 -4.20 -10.41 -4.93
N ASP A 89 -3.63 -9.76 -5.92
CA ASP A 89 -2.62 -10.37 -6.79
C ASP A 89 -1.32 -10.58 -5.98
N VAL A 90 -0.77 -11.79 -6.08
CA VAL A 90 0.45 -12.21 -5.35
C VAL A 90 1.66 -11.37 -5.72
N ARG A 91 1.68 -10.75 -6.90
CA ARG A 91 2.75 -9.85 -7.35
C ARG A 91 2.83 -8.58 -6.52
N PHE A 92 1.73 -8.15 -5.88
CA PHE A 92 1.76 -7.04 -4.91
C PHE A 92 2.52 -7.39 -3.62
N LEU A 93 2.79 -8.68 -3.37
CA LEU A 93 3.65 -9.09 -2.25
C LEU A 93 5.14 -8.94 -2.57
N ASN A 94 5.51 -8.40 -3.73
CA ASN A 94 6.88 -8.03 -4.04
C ASN A 94 7.21 -6.65 -3.42
N PRO A 95 7.90 -6.59 -2.26
CA PRO A 95 8.22 -5.33 -1.63
C PRO A 95 9.14 -4.47 -2.50
N GLY A 96 9.93 -5.08 -3.40
CA GLY A 96 10.81 -4.36 -4.30
C GLY A 96 10.04 -3.44 -5.24
N LEU A 97 8.94 -3.91 -5.85
CA LEU A 97 8.14 -3.12 -6.79
C LEU A 97 7.23 -2.10 -6.09
N ALA A 98 6.75 -2.42 -4.89
CA ALA A 98 5.91 -1.50 -4.12
C ALA A 98 6.75 -0.35 -3.50
N LEU A 99 8.01 -0.61 -3.15
CA LEU A 99 8.91 0.34 -2.49
C LEU A 99 9.92 0.99 -3.46
N SER A 100 10.06 0.51 -4.70
CA SER A 100 10.86 1.20 -5.72
C SER A 100 10.16 2.44 -6.29
N GLN A 101 8.88 2.63 -5.95
CA GLN A 101 8.09 3.80 -6.34
C GLN A 101 8.32 5.02 -5.46
N PHE A 102 9.36 5.06 -4.62
CA PHE A 102 9.69 6.29 -3.90
C PHE A 102 10.44 7.24 -4.84
N TRP A 103 9.69 8.23 -5.32
CA TRP A 103 10.19 9.35 -6.10
C TRP A 103 11.18 10.14 -5.24
N CYS A 104 12.24 10.68 -5.86
CA CYS A 104 13.09 11.58 -5.12
C CYS A 104 12.28 12.83 -4.72
N ARG A 105 12.75 13.55 -3.70
CA ARG A 105 12.08 14.78 -3.23
C ARG A 105 11.86 15.78 -4.37
N GLY A 106 12.85 15.91 -5.26
CA GLY A 106 12.77 16.80 -6.43
C GLY A 106 11.60 16.46 -7.36
N ASP A 107 11.49 15.19 -7.77
CA ASP A 107 10.43 14.74 -8.68
C ASP A 107 9.05 14.81 -8.01
N THR A 108 8.98 14.50 -6.71
CA THR A 108 7.74 14.62 -5.93
C THR A 108 7.26 16.06 -5.91
N LEU A 109 8.15 17.02 -5.60
CA LEU A 109 7.83 18.44 -5.60
C LEU A 109 7.44 18.95 -6.99
N ASP A 110 8.12 18.50 -8.05
CA ASP A 110 7.77 18.87 -9.42
C ASP A 110 6.37 18.34 -9.81
N ALA A 111 6.05 17.09 -9.44
CA ALA A 111 4.73 16.52 -9.65
C ALA A 111 3.64 17.30 -8.89
N MET A 112 3.88 17.65 -7.62
CA MET A 112 2.91 18.42 -6.81
C MET A 112 2.67 19.83 -7.38
N LYS A 113 3.70 20.51 -7.89
CA LYS A 113 3.56 21.84 -8.53
C LYS A 113 2.67 21.84 -9.77
N ARG A 114 2.48 20.68 -10.40
CA ARG A 114 1.67 20.50 -11.60
C ARG A 114 0.19 20.24 -11.30
N LEU A 115 -0.17 20.00 -10.03
CA LEU A 115 -1.56 19.86 -9.62
C LEU A 115 -2.27 21.22 -9.74
N LYS A 116 -3.30 21.28 -10.61
CA LYS A 116 -4.07 22.51 -10.87
C LYS A 116 -5.45 22.53 -10.19
N CYS A 117 -5.73 21.56 -9.32
CA CYS A 117 -7.01 21.40 -8.65
C CYS A 117 -6.97 21.89 -7.19
N ARG A 118 -8.15 22.11 -6.60
CA ARG A 118 -8.26 22.33 -5.16
C ARG A 118 -7.90 21.04 -4.44
N LEU A 119 -6.92 21.12 -3.54
CA LEU A 119 -6.41 19.98 -2.79
C LEU A 119 -6.92 20.03 -1.34
N LEU A 120 -7.39 18.89 -0.83
CA LEU A 120 -7.66 18.67 0.59
C LEU A 120 -6.76 17.53 1.06
N ILE A 121 -5.90 17.80 2.04
CA ILE A 121 -5.03 16.80 2.66
C ILE A 121 -5.57 16.54 4.07
N LEU A 122 -5.94 15.29 4.36
CA LEU A 122 -6.36 14.87 5.69
C LEU A 122 -5.20 14.11 6.35
N LYS A 123 -4.71 14.62 7.49
CA LYS A 123 -3.62 14.00 8.27
C LYS A 123 -4.21 13.38 9.55
N GLY A 124 -4.00 12.08 9.76
CA GLY A 124 -4.38 11.42 11.01
C GLY A 124 -3.41 11.78 12.13
N LYS A 125 -3.92 12.15 13.32
CA LYS A 125 -3.09 12.56 14.47
C LYS A 125 -2.12 11.46 14.93
N GLU A 126 -2.58 10.23 14.93
CA GLU A 126 -1.79 9.04 15.27
C GLU A 126 -1.16 8.39 14.03
N GLY A 127 -1.24 9.07 12.88
CA GLY A 127 -0.61 8.61 11.66
C GLY A 127 0.92 8.68 11.76
N PRO A 128 1.64 7.84 11.02
CA PRO A 128 3.09 7.94 10.96
C PRO A 128 3.47 9.31 10.37
N PHE A 129 4.49 9.94 10.96
CA PHE A 129 5.08 11.20 10.46
C PHE A 129 4.17 12.44 10.52
N LEU A 130 3.35 12.58 11.57
CA LEU A 130 2.70 13.86 11.89
C LEU A 130 3.79 14.92 12.13
N GLU A 131 3.95 15.82 11.17
CA GLU A 131 4.79 17.02 11.34
C GLU A 131 4.10 17.98 12.31
N PRO A 132 4.86 18.84 13.01
CA PRO A 132 4.28 19.94 13.77
C PRO A 132 3.31 20.74 12.90
N GLU A 133 2.29 21.33 13.53
CA GLU A 133 1.31 22.15 12.84
C GLU A 133 2.03 23.21 12.00
N GLU A 134 1.73 23.25 10.69
CA GLU A 134 2.27 24.28 9.80
C GLU A 134 1.73 25.63 10.30
N THR A 135 2.54 26.33 11.08
CA THR A 135 2.23 27.69 11.52
C THR A 135 2.36 28.57 10.29
N ASN A 136 1.26 29.21 9.90
CA ASN A 136 1.26 30.19 8.82
C ASN A 136 2.21 31.33 9.23
N ALA A 137 3.41 31.36 8.65
CA ALA A 137 4.28 32.53 8.59
C ALA A 137 3.85 33.42 7.42
#